data_AF-A0A933J1E9-F1
#
_entry.id   AF-A0A933J1E9-F1
#
_cell.length_a   1.000
_cell.length_b   1.000
_cell.length_c   1.000
_cell.angle_alpha   90.00
_cell.angle_beta   90.00
_cell.angle_gamma   90.00
#
_symmetry.space_group_name_H-M   'P 1'
#
loop_
_entity.id
_entity.type
_entity.pdbx_description
1 polymer ?
#
loop_
_entity_poly.entity_id
_entity_poly.type
_entity_poly.pdbx_seq_one_letter_code
_entity_poly.pdbx_strand_id
1 'polypeptide(L)'
;MATIALGDLLDDLRVADQGLRKFEQRYWLSSQVFYDLYSQGVLDNGQHLEDFSEWAGHYKLKQDRERLFREFSERRAAELRAQSTDGYIDLSPPEPVLEVTD
;
A
#
# COMPACT_ATOMS: atom_id res chain seq x y z
N MET A 1 -19.34 4.01 7.49
CA MET A 1 -18.46 2.92 7.96
C MET A 1 -18.32 1.92 6.83
N ALA A 2 -17.20 2.00 6.11
CA ALA A 2 -16.84 0.96 5.15
C ALA A 2 -16.00 -0.08 5.90
N THR A 3 -16.44 -1.33 5.88
CA THR A 3 -15.65 -2.46 6.38
C THR A 3 -14.89 -3.00 5.18
N ILE A 4 -13.56 -2.91 5.19
CA ILE A 4 -12.70 -3.52 4.16
C ILE A 4 -12.17 -4.82 4.75
N ALA A 5 -12.32 -5.95 4.05
CA ALA A 5 -11.67 -7.17 4.53
C ALA A 5 -10.14 -7.04 4.38
N LEU A 6 -9.36 -7.65 5.29
CA LEU A 6 -7.91 -7.63 5.15
C LEU A 6 -7.47 -8.25 3.81
N GLY A 7 -8.14 -9.32 3.38
CA GLY A 7 -7.98 -9.91 2.06
C GLY A 7 -8.14 -8.90 0.92
N ASP A 8 -9.19 -8.07 0.94
CA ASP A 8 -9.42 -7.03 -0.09
C ASP A 8 -8.28 -6.01 -0.11
N LEU A 9 -7.78 -5.60 1.07
CA LEU A 9 -6.64 -4.69 1.18
C LEU A 9 -5.37 -5.29 0.58
N LEU A 10 -5.11 -6.58 0.86
CA LEU A 10 -3.93 -7.28 0.34
C LEU A 10 -4.04 -7.49 -1.17
N ASP A 11 -5.24 -7.73 -1.69
CA ASP A 11 -5.49 -7.80 -3.12
C ASP A 11 -5.33 -6.45 -3.82
N ASP A 12 -5.80 -5.36 -3.23
CA ASP A 12 -5.57 -4.00 -3.72
C ASP A 12 -4.07 -3.69 -3.79
N LEU A 13 -3.30 -4.05 -2.75
CA LEU A 13 -1.84 -3.91 -2.74
C LEU A 13 -1.20 -4.68 -3.88
N ARG A 14 -1.60 -5.95 -4.07
CA ARG A 14 -1.10 -6.80 -5.16
C ARG A 14 -1.41 -6.19 -6.52
N VAL A 15 -2.61 -5.67 -6.73
CA VAL A 15 -3.02 -5.04 -8.00
C VAL A 15 -2.23 -3.74 -8.24
N ALA A 16 -2.09 -2.91 -7.21
CA ALA A 16 -1.32 -1.67 -7.29
C ALA A 16 0.16 -1.95 -7.64
N ASP A 17 0.78 -2.92 -6.97
CA ASP A 17 2.15 -3.34 -7.28
C ASP A 17 2.28 -3.86 -8.71
N GLN A 18 1.36 -4.71 -9.18
CA GLN A 18 1.36 -5.18 -10.56
C GLN A 18 1.24 -4.04 -11.58
N GLY A 19 0.42 -3.03 -11.28
CA GLY A 19 0.33 -1.81 -12.07
C GLY A 19 1.67 -1.08 -12.13
N LEU A 20 2.26 -0.79 -10.97
CA LEU A 20 3.54 -0.10 -10.85
C LEU A 20 4.67 -0.81 -11.59
N ARG A 21 4.77 -2.15 -11.50
CA ARG A 21 5.82 -2.94 -12.17
C ARG A 21 5.89 -2.70 -13.67
N LYS A 22 4.76 -2.44 -14.34
CA LYS A 22 4.73 -2.13 -15.78
C LYS A 22 5.50 -0.85 -16.08
N PHE A 23 5.33 0.18 -15.25
CA PHE A 23 6.00 1.47 -15.40
C PHE A 23 7.47 1.39 -15.00
N GLU A 24 7.80 0.66 -13.95
CA GLU A 24 9.20 0.45 -13.54
C GLU A 24 10.00 -0.26 -14.64
N GLN A 25 9.39 -1.22 -15.34
CA GLN A 25 9.99 -1.87 -16.51
C GLN A 25 10.04 -0.96 -17.74
N ARG A 26 8.99 -0.16 -17.97
CA ARG A 26 8.92 0.75 -19.13
C ARG A 26 9.93 1.88 -19.06
N TYR A 27 10.11 2.45 -17.86
CA TYR A 27 10.91 3.65 -17.62
C TYR A 27 12.21 3.38 -16.86
N TRP A 28 12.45 2.14 -16.42
CA TRP A 28 13.67 1.70 -15.71
C TRP A 28 13.99 2.50 -14.45
N LEU A 29 12.96 3.00 -13.78
CA LEU A 29 13.03 3.72 -12.51
C LEU A 29 12.17 3.01 -11.48
N SER A 30 12.62 2.96 -10.23
CA SER A 30 11.74 2.52 -9.14
C SER A 30 10.58 3.51 -8.99
N SER A 31 9.42 3.04 -8.56
CA SER A 31 8.26 3.92 -8.35
C SER A 31 8.54 5.04 -7.34
N GLN A 32 9.40 4.81 -6.35
CA GLN A 32 9.81 5.87 -5.42
C GLN A 32 10.58 6.99 -6.14
N VAL A 33 11.59 6.64 -6.93
CA VAL A 33 12.39 7.64 -7.67
C VAL A 33 11.52 8.34 -8.72
N PHE A 34 10.63 7.60 -9.38
CA PHE A 34 9.66 8.15 -10.30
C PHE A 34 8.78 9.19 -9.60
N TYR A 35 8.25 8.88 -8.41
CA TYR A 35 7.45 9.80 -7.61
C TYR A 35 8.20 11.08 -7.24
N ASP A 36 9.46 10.95 -6.84
CA ASP A 36 10.27 12.11 -6.48
C ASP A 36 10.42 13.07 -7.68
N LEU A 37 10.64 12.54 -8.89
CA LEU A 37 10.72 13.35 -10.12
C LEU A 37 9.35 13.90 -10.54
N TYR A 38 8.30 13.09 -10.45
CA TYR A 38 6.92 13.48 -10.78
C TYR A 38 6.47 14.64 -9.88
N SER A 39 6.71 14.55 -8.58
CA SER A 39 6.35 15.58 -7.59
C SER A 39 7.11 16.89 -7.76
N GLN A 40 8.30 16.86 -8.37
CA GLN A 40 9.06 18.05 -8.74
C GLN A 40 8.58 18.70 -10.05
N GLY A 41 7.71 18.03 -10.81
CA GLY A 41 7.21 18.52 -12.10
C GLY A 41 8.26 18.51 -13.22
N VAL A 42 9.29 17.66 -13.12
CA VAL A 42 10.42 17.63 -14.07
C VAL A 42 10.30 16.57 -15.17
N LEU A 43 9.20 15.82 -15.22
CA LEU A 43 9.02 14.70 -16.16
C LEU A 43 8.41 15.11 -17.51
N ASP A 44 9.10 14.73 -18.59
CA ASP A 44 8.69 14.62 -20.01
C ASP A 44 7.85 15.75 -20.64
N ASN A 45 7.77 16.93 -20.03
CA ASN A 45 7.06 18.12 -20.55
C ASN A 45 5.65 17.81 -21.11
N GLY A 46 4.96 16.83 -20.51
CA GLY A 46 3.60 16.41 -20.90
C GLY A 46 3.50 15.38 -22.03
N GLN A 47 4.60 14.87 -22.58
CA GLN A 47 4.57 13.86 -23.67
C GLN A 47 3.93 12.53 -23.26
N HIS A 48 4.04 12.16 -21.99
CA HIS A 48 3.55 10.89 -21.43
C HIS A 48 2.52 11.09 -20.31
N LEU A 49 1.68 12.13 -20.42
CA LEU A 49 0.74 12.53 -19.37
C LEU A 49 -0.24 11.42 -18.95
N GLU A 50 -0.75 10.64 -19.91
CA GLU A 50 -1.70 9.56 -19.66
C GLU A 50 -1.04 8.44 -18.84
N ASP A 51 0.12 7.95 -19.29
CA ASP A 51 0.95 6.99 -18.59
C ASP A 51 1.25 7.43 -17.15
N PHE A 52 1.66 8.68 -16.96
CA PHE A 52 2.02 9.19 -15.64
C PHE A 52 0.80 9.33 -14.73
N SER A 53 -0.36 9.61 -15.30
CA SER A 53 -1.62 9.68 -14.56
C SER A 53 -2.07 8.29 -14.10
N GLU A 54 -1.95 7.27 -14.95
CA GLU A 54 -2.23 5.87 -14.60
C GLU A 54 -1.24 5.39 -13.52
N TRP A 55 0.05 5.61 -13.70
CA TRP A 55 1.08 5.30 -12.72
C TRP A 55 0.80 5.96 -11.37
N ALA A 56 0.46 7.26 -11.37
CA ALA A 56 0.15 8.00 -10.14
C ALA A 56 -1.09 7.43 -9.42
N GLY A 57 -2.07 6.92 -10.17
CA GLY A 57 -3.22 6.21 -9.61
C GLY A 57 -2.81 4.96 -8.84
N HIS A 58 -2.00 4.09 -9.46
CA HIS A 58 -1.47 2.90 -8.79
C HIS A 58 -0.60 3.25 -7.58
N TYR A 59 0.24 4.28 -7.70
CA TYR A 59 1.14 4.66 -6.62
C TYR A 59 0.40 5.19 -5.40
N LYS A 60 -0.60 6.06 -5.59
CA LYS A 60 -1.44 6.57 -4.51
C LYS A 60 -2.24 5.44 -3.85
N LEU A 61 -2.85 4.56 -4.64
CA LEU A 61 -3.56 3.40 -4.12
C LEU A 61 -2.64 2.55 -3.23
N LYS A 62 -1.42 2.26 -3.69
CA LYS A 62 -0.43 1.53 -2.91
C LYS A 62 -0.14 2.25 -1.58
N GLN A 63 0.20 3.55 -1.62
CA GLN A 63 0.50 4.32 -0.41
C GLN A 63 -0.64 4.29 0.60
N ASP A 64 -1.88 4.48 0.14
CA ASP A 64 -3.06 4.46 1.01
C ASP A 64 -3.28 3.09 1.66
N ARG A 65 -3.14 2.01 0.88
CA ARG A 65 -3.33 0.64 1.37
C ARG A 65 -2.19 0.18 2.27
N GLU A 66 -0.94 0.55 1.97
CA GLU A 66 0.20 0.25 2.83
C GLU A 66 0.08 0.97 4.18
N ARG A 67 -0.41 2.21 4.18
CA ARG A 67 -0.70 2.95 5.41
C ARG A 67 -1.77 2.24 6.24
N LEU A 68 -2.92 1.90 5.64
CA LEU A 68 -4.00 1.17 6.33
C LEU A 68 -3.52 -0.18 6.88
N PHE A 69 -2.71 -0.92 6.10
CA PHE A 69 -2.15 -2.19 6.53
C PHE A 69 -1.19 -2.05 7.70
N ARG A 70 -0.36 -1.00 7.69
CA ARG A 70 0.55 -0.69 8.78
C ARG A 70 -0.21 -0.35 10.06
N GLU A 71 -1.18 0.55 9.99
CA GLU A 71 -2.04 0.93 11.12
C GLU A 71 -2.77 -0.28 11.69
N PHE A 72 -3.25 -1.18 10.83
CA PHE A 72 -3.82 -2.46 11.27
C PHE A 72 -2.79 -3.35 11.97
N SER A 73 -1.63 -3.56 11.36
CA SER A 73 -0.58 -4.43 11.87
C SER A 73 -0.06 -3.96 13.23
N GLU A 74 0.07 -2.65 13.43
CA GLU A 74 0.48 -2.04 14.69
C GLU A 74 -0.56 -2.25 15.79
N ARG A 75 -1.86 -2.05 15.49
CA ARG A 75 -2.96 -2.37 16.43
C ARG A 75 -2.98 -3.84 16.81
N ARG A 76 -2.90 -4.73 15.80
CA ARG A 76 -2.86 -6.19 16.02
C ARG A 76 -1.67 -6.59 16.88
N ALA A 77 -0.49 -6.04 16.62
CA ALA A 77 0.71 -6.32 17.41
C ALA A 77 0.57 -5.83 18.86
N ALA A 78 -0.07 -4.68 19.10
CA ALA A 78 -0.32 -4.17 20.44
C ALA A 78 -1.29 -5.08 21.23
N GLU A 79 -2.38 -5.53 20.61
CA GLU A 79 -3.34 -6.47 21.21
C GLU A 79 -2.68 -7.80 21.59
N LEU A 80 -1.88 -8.36 20.68
CA LEU A 80 -1.16 -9.60 20.90
C LEU A 80 -0.15 -9.49 22.04
N ARG A 81 0.56 -8.35 22.14
CA ARG A 81 1.46 -8.08 23.27
C ARG A 81 0.71 -7.98 24.59
N ALA A 82 -0.48 -7.35 24.60
CA ALA A 82 -1.29 -7.23 25.80
C ALA A 82 -1.85 -8.58 26.28
N GLN A 83 -2.02 -9.54 25.36
CA GLN A 83 -2.48 -10.91 25.65
C GLN A 83 -1.35 -11.87 26.01
N SER A 84 -0.10 -11.47 25.77
CA SER A 84 1.09 -12.26 26.11
C SER A 84 1.24 -12.37 27.63
N THR A 85 1.43 -13.59 28.13
CA THR A 85 1.61 -13.86 29.56
C THR A 85 3.08 -14.14 29.93
N ASP A 86 3.88 -14.57 28.95
CA ASP A 86 5.27 -15.02 29.13
C ASP A 86 6.29 -14.16 28.35
N GLY A 87 5.84 -13.05 27.77
CA GLY A 87 6.67 -12.15 26.97
C GLY A 87 6.80 -12.53 25.50
N TYR A 88 6.16 -13.61 25.05
CA TYR A 88 6.10 -14.02 23.64
C TYR A 88 4.75 -13.71 23.00
N ILE A 89 4.75 -13.31 21.73
CA ILE A 89 3.54 -13.05 20.95
C ILE A 89 3.16 -14.34 20.20
N ASP A 90 1.91 -14.79 20.34
CA ASP A 90 1.34 -15.85 19.52
C ASP A 90 0.68 -15.28 18.25
N LEU A 91 1.30 -15.54 17.10
CA LEU A 91 0.78 -15.15 15.79
C LEU A 91 -0.13 -16.26 15.24
N SER A 92 -1.36 -16.32 15.75
CA SER A 92 -2.35 -17.28 15.24
C SER A 92 -2.73 -16.96 13.77
N PRO A 93 -2.79 -17.97 12.86
CA PRO A 93 -3.09 -17.77 11.43
C PRO A 93 -4.47 -17.26 10.98
N PRO A 94 -5.58 -17.35 11.75
CA PRO A 94 -6.89 -16.93 11.26
C PRO A 94 -6.95 -15.46 10.84
N GLU A 95 -7.68 -15.18 9.75
CA GLU A 95 -7.79 -13.82 9.21
C GLU A 95 -8.56 -12.87 10.17
N PRO A 96 -7.98 -11.71 10.48
CA PRO A 96 -8.64 -10.69 11.29
C PRO A 96 -9.57 -9.77 10.44
N VAL A 97 -10.68 -9.33 11.01
CA VAL A 97 -11.66 -8.43 10.37
C VAL A 97 -11.28 -6.97 10.65
N LEU A 98 -11.34 -6.08 9.64
CA LEU A 98 -11.01 -4.66 9.78
C LEU A 98 -12.26 -3.78 9.78
N GLU A 99 -12.37 -2.86 10.75
CA GLU A 99 -13.28 -1.71 10.65
C GLU A 99 -12.48 -0.46 10.27
N VAL A 100 -12.87 0.21 9.17
CA VAL A 100 -12.24 1.46 8.71
C VAL A 100 -13.13 2.64 9.11
N THR A 101 -12.54 3.62 9.79
CA THR A 101 -13.17 4.90 10.12
C THR A 101 -12.68 5.96 9.13
N ASP A 102 -13.61 6.74 8.56
CA ASP A 102 -13.37 7.79 7.55
C ASP A 102 -12.43 8.90 8.05
#